data_AF-A0A1Y4HEF0-F1
#
_entry.id   AF-A0A1Y4HEF0-F1
#
_cell.length_a   1.000
_cell.length_b   1.000
_cell.length_c   1.000
_cell.angle_alpha   90.00
_cell.angle_beta   90.00
_cell.angle_gamma   90.00
#
_symmetry.space_group_name_H-M   'P 1'
#
loop_
_entity.id
_entity.type
_entity.pdbx_description
1 polymer ?
#
loop_
_entity_poly.entity_id
_entity_poly.type
_entity_poly.pdbx_seq_one_letter_code
_entity_poly.pdbx_strand_id
1 'polypeptide(L)'
;EELLPWLLANKKSLICSLLDGSYRPNPVLRVEIPKDNGKMRQLGIPTVVDRLVQQAINQALTSIYEPQFSRNSFGFRPRRGCHAALRSAKDIVNSGYKYVVDLDLERFFDTVCHSRLIEILSRTIKDGRVVSLIHKYLRSGIMNHGMFEASREGTPQGGPLSPLLSNIMLNELDKELT
;
A
#
# COMPACT_ATOMS: atom_id res chain seq x y z
N GLU A 1 -15.25 -18.11 -5.37
CA GLU A 1 -15.69 -18.67 -6.66
C GLU A 1 -16.60 -17.73 -7.48
N GLU A 2 -17.08 -16.61 -6.93
CA GLU A 2 -18.02 -15.71 -7.62
C GLU A 2 -17.40 -14.59 -8.47
N LEU A 3 -16.09 -14.34 -8.38
CA LEU A 3 -15.46 -13.22 -9.09
C LEU A 3 -15.54 -13.37 -10.62
N LEU A 4 -15.23 -14.55 -11.15
CA LEU A 4 -15.20 -14.77 -12.60
C LEU A 4 -16.59 -14.59 -13.23
N PRO A 5 -17.68 -15.21 -12.72
CA PRO A 5 -19.03 -14.93 -13.18
C PRO A 5 -19.40 -13.45 -13.12
N TRP A 6 -19.07 -12.77 -12.01
CA TRP A 6 -19.36 -11.34 -11.86
C TRP A 6 -18.62 -10.49 -12.89
N LEU A 7 -17.34 -10.80 -13.15
CA LEU A 7 -16.54 -10.10 -14.16
C LEU A 7 -17.09 -10.31 -15.57
N LEU A 8 -17.50 -11.53 -15.93
CA LEU A 8 -18.07 -11.80 -17.24
C LEU A 8 -19.33 -10.94 -17.50
N ALA A 9 -20.15 -10.73 -16.48
CA ALA A 9 -21.33 -9.87 -16.57
C ALA A 9 -20.99 -8.36 -16.53
N ASN A 10 -20.03 -7.93 -15.71
CA ASN A 10 -19.83 -6.51 -15.38
C ASN A 10 -18.57 -5.86 -15.95
N LYS A 11 -17.67 -6.61 -16.61
CA LYS A 11 -16.35 -6.14 -17.08
C LYS A 11 -16.42 -4.85 -17.89
N LYS A 12 -17.34 -4.75 -18.85
CA LYS A 12 -17.47 -3.56 -19.71
C LYS A 12 -17.80 -2.32 -18.88
N SER A 13 -18.80 -2.42 -18.00
CA SER A 13 -19.20 -1.35 -17.10
C SER A 13 -18.05 -0.94 -16.16
N LEU A 14 -17.37 -1.92 -15.57
CA LEU A 14 -16.21 -1.68 -14.72
C LEU A 14 -15.11 -0.90 -15.46
N ILE A 15 -14.73 -1.34 -16.66
CA ILE A 15 -13.71 -0.65 -17.46
C ILE A 15 -14.14 0.77 -17.82
N CYS A 16 -15.37 0.97 -18.29
CA CYS A 16 -15.88 2.31 -18.58
C CYS A 16 -15.79 3.22 -17.34
N SER A 17 -16.25 2.74 -16.19
CA SER A 17 -16.24 3.51 -14.94
C SER A 17 -14.82 3.87 -14.45
N LEU A 18 -13.83 3.02 -14.74
CA LEU A 18 -12.43 3.29 -14.42
C LEU A 18 -11.84 4.33 -15.39
N LEU A 19 -12.19 4.26 -16.67
CA LEU A 19 -11.67 5.15 -17.71
C LEU A 19 -12.26 6.56 -17.63
N ASP A 20 -13.56 6.67 -17.34
CA ASP A 20 -14.27 7.95 -17.18
C ASP A 20 -14.11 8.57 -15.78
N GLY A 21 -13.51 7.83 -14.84
CA GLY A 21 -13.26 8.28 -13.48
C GLY A 21 -14.49 8.29 -12.57
N SER A 22 -15.61 7.66 -12.96
CA SER A 22 -16.81 7.53 -12.13
C SER A 22 -16.71 6.42 -11.09
N TYR A 23 -15.78 5.48 -11.22
CA TYR A 23 -15.57 4.38 -10.28
C TYR A 23 -15.36 4.90 -8.86
N ARG A 24 -16.08 4.30 -7.90
CA ARG A 24 -15.96 4.57 -6.46
C ARG A 24 -15.65 3.25 -5.74
N PRO A 25 -14.46 3.14 -5.11
CA PRO A 25 -14.15 1.98 -4.28
C PRO A 25 -15.13 1.80 -3.14
N ASN A 26 -15.35 0.55 -2.73
CA ASN A 26 -16.17 0.25 -1.56
C ASN A 26 -15.37 0.49 -0.26
N PRO A 27 -16.06 0.77 0.87
CA PRO A 27 -15.41 0.76 2.17
C PRO A 27 -14.82 -0.62 2.47
N VAL A 28 -13.65 -0.63 3.12
CA VAL A 28 -12.99 -1.89 3.51
C VAL A 28 -13.67 -2.48 4.74
N LEU A 29 -13.79 -3.80 4.81
CA LEU A 29 -14.34 -4.47 5.98
C LEU A 29 -13.32 -4.48 7.12
N ARG A 30 -13.71 -3.98 8.30
CA ARG A 30 -12.90 -4.07 9.53
C ARG A 30 -12.87 -5.52 10.01
N VAL A 31 -11.67 -6.07 10.17
CA VAL A 31 -11.46 -7.38 10.81
C VAL A 31 -10.34 -7.26 11.83
N GLU A 32 -10.59 -7.75 13.04
CA GLU A 32 -9.59 -7.75 14.10
C GLU A 32 -8.93 -9.12 14.22
N ILE A 33 -7.60 -9.16 14.18
CA ILE A 33 -6.82 -10.40 14.32
C ILE A 33 -5.87 -10.24 15.52
N PRO A 34 -5.75 -11.25 16.39
CA PRO A 34 -4.80 -11.21 17.50
C PRO A 34 -3.34 -11.15 17.00
N LYS A 35 -2.52 -10.31 17.62
CA LYS A 35 -1.05 -10.35 17.49
C LYS A 35 -0.47 -11.28 18.56
N ASP A 36 0.74 -11.76 18.31
CA ASP A 36 1.53 -12.60 19.24
C ASP A 36 1.76 -11.93 20.61
N ASN A 37 1.67 -10.59 20.67
CA ASN A 37 1.84 -9.80 21.90
C ASN A 37 0.52 -9.45 22.62
N GLY A 38 -0.60 -10.09 22.26
CA GLY A 38 -1.91 -9.88 22.88
C GLY A 38 -2.64 -8.61 22.44
N LYS A 39 -2.04 -7.75 21.62
CA LYS A 39 -2.72 -6.59 21.01
C LYS A 39 -3.52 -7.03 19.76
N MET A 40 -4.60 -6.34 19.44
CA MET A 40 -5.34 -6.58 18.19
C MET A 40 -4.70 -5.84 17.00
N ARG A 41 -4.65 -6.48 15.84
CA ARG A 41 -4.34 -5.85 14.54
C ARG A 41 -5.65 -5.62 13.80
N GLN A 42 -5.90 -4.39 13.41
CA GLN A 42 -7.06 -4.01 12.63
C GLN A 42 -6.71 -4.09 11.15
N LEU A 43 -7.38 -5.00 10.44
CA LEU A 43 -7.26 -5.15 9.00
C LEU A 43 -8.45 -4.51 8.31
N GLY A 44 -8.17 -3.93 7.15
CA GLY A 44 -9.18 -3.47 6.20
C GLY A 44 -9.18 -4.41 5.00
N ILE A 45 -10.18 -5.27 4.89
CA ILE A 45 -10.32 -6.21 3.77
C ILE A 45 -11.15 -5.55 2.67
N PRO A 46 -10.57 -5.22 1.49
CA PRO A 46 -11.34 -4.69 0.38
C PRO A 46 -12.20 -5.77 -0.26
N THR A 47 -13.23 -5.36 -1.01
CA THR A 47 -14.03 -6.28 -1.83
C THR A 47 -13.15 -6.99 -2.86
N VAL A 48 -13.62 -8.12 -3.38
CA VAL A 48 -12.83 -8.90 -4.35
C VAL A 48 -12.54 -8.10 -5.63
N VAL A 49 -13.49 -7.28 -6.08
CA VAL A 49 -13.33 -6.39 -7.25
C VAL A 49 -12.32 -5.29 -6.95
N ASP A 50 -12.40 -4.66 -5.77
CA ASP A 50 -11.42 -3.65 -5.35
C ASP A 50 -10.01 -4.24 -5.23
N ARG A 51 -9.86 -5.47 -4.71
CA ARG A 51 -8.57 -6.17 -4.69
C ARG A 51 -8.02 -6.42 -6.09
N LEU A 52 -8.86 -6.79 -7.05
CA LEU A 52 -8.46 -6.98 -8.45
C LEU A 52 -7.92 -5.67 -9.04
N VAL A 53 -8.67 -4.56 -8.88
CA VAL A 53 -8.28 -3.25 -9.40
C VAL A 53 -7.02 -2.74 -8.71
N GLN A 54 -6.92 -2.85 -7.39
CA GLN A 54 -5.71 -2.51 -6.63
C GLN A 54 -4.50 -3.31 -7.09
N GLN A 55 -4.67 -4.61 -7.36
CA GLN A 55 -3.59 -5.46 -7.85
C GLN A 55 -3.15 -5.06 -9.27
N ALA A 56 -4.09 -4.70 -10.15
CA ALA A 56 -3.75 -4.19 -11.48
C ALA A 56 -2.94 -2.89 -11.41
N ILE A 57 -3.33 -1.96 -10.53
CA ILE A 57 -2.55 -0.74 -10.26
C ILE A 57 -1.17 -1.10 -9.72
N ASN A 58 -1.09 -2.00 -8.74
CA ASN A 58 0.15 -2.43 -8.12
C ASN A 58 1.14 -3.01 -9.14
N GLN A 59 0.68 -3.86 -10.06
CA GLN A 59 1.50 -4.44 -11.13
C GLN A 59 2.07 -3.36 -12.06
N ALA A 60 1.24 -2.38 -12.44
CA ALA A 60 1.66 -1.28 -13.31
C ALA A 60 2.62 -0.31 -12.61
N LEU A 61 2.39 -0.01 -11.33
CA LEU A 61 3.24 0.93 -10.59
C LEU A 61 4.54 0.30 -10.11
N THR A 62 4.55 -1.01 -9.81
CA THR A 62 5.77 -1.70 -9.39
C THR A 62 6.87 -1.60 -10.44
N SER A 63 6.56 -1.73 -11.73
CA SER A 63 7.56 -1.60 -12.80
C SER A 63 8.15 -0.19 -12.90
N ILE A 64 7.42 0.83 -12.46
CA ILE A 64 7.84 2.24 -12.46
C ILE A 64 8.69 2.56 -11.22
N TYR A 65 8.26 2.10 -10.04
CA TYR A 65 8.89 2.48 -8.76
C TYR A 65 10.00 1.56 -8.30
N GLU A 66 9.97 0.28 -8.66
CA GLU A 66 11.00 -0.69 -8.23
C GLU A 66 12.44 -0.26 -8.58
N PRO A 67 12.72 0.33 -9.77
CA PRO A 67 14.05 0.86 -10.09
C PRO A 67 14.45 2.11 -9.28
N GLN A 68 13.49 2.82 -8.70
CA GLN A 68 13.71 4.06 -7.94
C GLN A 68 13.95 3.82 -6.45
N PHE A 69 13.61 2.63 -5.95
CA PHE A 69 13.76 2.29 -4.55
C PHE A 69 15.21 2.04 -4.17
N SER A 70 15.59 2.52 -2.97
CA SER A 70 16.93 2.32 -2.40
C SER A 70 17.36 0.85 -2.41
N ARG A 71 18.66 0.61 -2.61
CA ARG A 71 19.23 -0.74 -2.55
C ARG A 71 19.16 -1.34 -1.15
N ASN A 72 19.00 -0.50 -0.11
CA ASN A 72 18.90 -0.90 1.29
C ASN A 72 17.44 -1.07 1.76
N SER A 73 16.46 -0.91 0.87
CA SER A 73 15.07 -1.22 1.14
C SER A 73 14.75 -2.67 0.72
N PHE A 74 14.19 -3.47 1.63
CA PHE A 74 13.98 -4.91 1.42
C PHE A 74 12.53 -5.37 1.56
N GLY A 75 11.68 -4.63 2.28
CA GLY A 75 10.31 -5.03 2.59
C GLY A 75 9.38 -4.94 1.39
N PHE A 76 8.47 -5.92 1.23
CA PHE A 76 7.39 -5.92 0.22
C PHE A 76 7.84 -5.69 -1.23
N ARG A 77 9.07 -6.09 -1.57
CA ARG A 77 9.65 -5.89 -2.91
C ARG A 77 9.90 -7.23 -3.61
N PRO A 78 9.72 -7.29 -4.95
CA PRO A 78 9.96 -8.51 -5.70
C PRO A 78 11.43 -8.92 -5.58
N ARG A 79 11.67 -10.22 -5.30
CA ARG A 79 13.01 -10.82 -5.16
C ARG A 79 13.87 -10.25 -4.01
N ARG A 80 13.26 -9.53 -3.07
CA ARG A 80 13.90 -9.05 -1.84
C ARG A 80 13.14 -9.60 -0.63
N GLY A 81 13.83 -9.75 0.50
CA GLY A 81 13.23 -10.28 1.72
C GLY A 81 14.16 -10.21 2.92
N CYS A 82 13.71 -10.72 4.06
CA CYS A 82 14.40 -10.59 5.35
C CYS A 82 15.84 -11.13 5.31
N HIS A 83 16.08 -12.25 4.62
CA HIS A 83 17.43 -12.81 4.49
C HIS A 83 18.39 -11.92 3.70
N ALA A 84 17.90 -11.10 2.76
CA ALA A 84 18.73 -10.11 2.07
C ALA A 84 19.10 -8.96 3.01
N ALA A 85 18.14 -8.48 3.82
CA ALA A 85 18.39 -7.46 4.83
C ALA A 85 19.42 -7.91 5.88
N LEU A 86 19.28 -9.14 6.39
CA LEU A 86 20.23 -9.72 7.36
C LEU A 86 21.65 -9.83 6.80
N ARG A 87 21.80 -10.25 5.54
CA ARG A 87 23.12 -10.29 4.89
C ARG A 87 23.74 -8.91 4.78
N SER A 88 22.97 -7.92 4.32
CA SER A 88 23.44 -6.53 4.23
C SER A 88 23.85 -5.97 5.60
N ALA A 89 23.06 -6.23 6.64
CA ALA A 89 23.39 -5.80 8.01
C ALA A 89 24.67 -6.45 8.53
N LYS A 90 24.86 -7.76 8.26
CA LYS A 90 26.09 -8.48 8.61
C LYS A 90 27.32 -7.86 7.93
N ASP A 91 27.22 -7.50 6.65
CA ASP A 91 28.33 -6.89 5.90
C ASP A 91 28.69 -5.50 6.46
N ILE A 92 27.70 -4.71 6.88
CA ILE A 92 27.92 -3.42 7.56
C ILE A 92 28.66 -3.62 8.89
N VAL A 93 28.22 -4.58 9.72
CA VAL A 93 28.89 -4.88 11.00
C VAL A 93 30.33 -5.36 10.78
N ASN A 94 30.56 -6.23 9.80
CA ASN A 94 31.89 -6.70 9.43
C ASN A 94 32.81 -5.59 8.91
N SER A 95 32.24 -4.50 8.39
CA SER A 95 32.97 -3.32 7.93
C SER A 95 33.40 -2.40 9.07
N GLY A 96 33.08 -2.74 10.32
CA GLY A 96 33.54 -2.03 11.52
C GLY A 96 32.47 -1.15 12.20
N TYR A 97 31.26 -1.07 11.67
CA TYR A 97 30.15 -0.34 12.28
C TYR A 97 29.51 -1.17 13.39
N LYS A 98 29.77 -0.80 14.65
CA LYS A 98 29.39 -1.60 15.84
C LYS A 98 28.13 -1.14 16.56
N TYR A 99 27.63 0.05 16.23
CA TYR A 99 26.44 0.63 16.86
C TYR A 99 25.31 0.72 15.85
N VAL A 100 24.10 0.42 16.32
CA VAL A 100 22.87 0.43 15.51
C VAL A 100 21.92 1.47 16.11
N VAL A 101 21.31 2.28 15.24
CA VAL A 101 20.19 3.13 15.58
C VAL A 101 18.93 2.40 15.15
N ASP A 102 18.14 1.95 16.12
CA ASP A 102 16.86 1.28 15.89
C ASP A 102 15.72 2.30 15.84
N LEU A 103 14.96 2.29 14.75
CA LEU A 103 13.86 3.21 14.49
C LEU A 103 12.64 2.39 14.07
N ASP A 104 11.57 2.47 14.85
CA ASP A 104 10.27 1.89 14.52
C ASP A 104 9.20 2.99 14.47
N LEU A 105 8.34 2.93 13.46
CA LEU A 105 7.24 3.87 13.30
C LEU A 105 5.98 3.27 13.89
N GLU A 106 5.55 3.80 15.05
CA GLU A 106 4.31 3.38 15.66
C GLU A 106 3.14 3.60 14.71
N ARG A 107 2.37 2.53 14.44
CA ARG A 107 1.13 2.57 13.65
C ARG A 107 1.29 3.25 12.29
N PHE A 108 2.42 3.04 11.61
CA PHE A 108 2.72 3.65 10.31
C PHE A 108 1.53 3.65 9.33
N PHE A 109 0.87 2.49 9.16
CA PHE A 109 -0.27 2.35 8.24
C PHE A 109 -1.48 3.18 8.66
N ASP A 110 -1.65 3.50 9.93
CA ASP A 110 -2.78 4.28 10.43
C ASP A 110 -2.52 5.79 10.32
N THR A 111 -1.25 6.21 10.28
CA THR A 111 -0.85 7.64 10.34
C THR A 111 -0.37 8.22 9.01
N VAL A 112 -0.46 7.47 7.91
CA VAL A 112 -0.03 7.95 6.58
C VAL A 112 -0.87 9.17 6.16
N CYS A 113 -0.21 10.32 5.98
CA CYS A 113 -0.86 11.53 5.49
C CYS A 113 -1.19 11.42 3.99
N HIS A 114 -2.49 11.44 3.65
CA HIS A 114 -2.95 11.26 2.26
C HIS A 114 -2.43 12.35 1.32
N SER A 115 -2.44 13.61 1.72
CA SER A 115 -2.00 14.73 0.87
C SER A 115 -0.53 14.60 0.49
N ARG A 116 0.34 14.28 1.46
CA ARG A 116 1.77 14.02 1.27
C ARG A 116 2.01 12.83 0.32
N LEU A 117 1.29 11.73 0.52
CA LEU A 117 1.39 10.56 -0.35
C LEU A 117 0.97 10.88 -1.79
N ILE A 118 -0.14 11.60 -1.98
CA ILE A 118 -0.61 12.01 -3.30
C ILE A 118 0.38 12.95 -3.97
N GLU A 119 0.96 13.91 -3.24
CA GLU A 119 2.00 14.80 -3.76
C GLU A 119 3.20 14.01 -4.29
N ILE A 120 3.72 13.06 -3.50
CA ILE A 120 4.85 12.19 -3.91
C ILE A 120 4.48 11.38 -5.16
N LEU A 121 3.28 10.79 -5.21
CA LEU A 121 2.81 10.03 -6.37
C LEU A 121 2.73 10.88 -7.63
N SER A 122 2.25 12.12 -7.53
CA SER A 122 2.11 13.06 -8.65
C SER A 122 3.44 13.53 -9.25
N ARG A 123 4.56 13.41 -8.50
CA ARG A 123 5.90 13.71 -9.03
C ARG A 123 6.27 12.75 -10.16
N THR A 124 5.91 11.47 -10.04
CA THR A 124 6.24 10.41 -11.01
C THR A 124 5.08 10.08 -11.94
N ILE A 125 3.86 9.93 -11.40
CA ILE A 125 2.67 9.54 -12.18
C ILE A 125 2.01 10.80 -12.76
N LYS A 126 1.99 10.91 -14.08
CA LYS A 126 1.34 12.03 -14.79
C LYS A 126 -0.13 11.80 -15.13
N ASP A 127 -0.60 10.54 -15.08
CA ASP A 127 -2.01 10.24 -15.27
C ASP A 127 -2.82 10.58 -14.00
N GLY A 128 -3.51 11.72 -14.05
CA GLY A 128 -4.35 12.19 -12.95
C GLY A 128 -5.51 11.24 -12.61
N ARG A 129 -5.95 10.37 -13.53
CA ARG A 129 -7.01 9.39 -13.26
C ARG A 129 -6.52 8.32 -12.30
N VAL A 130 -5.29 7.85 -12.47
CA VAL A 130 -4.66 6.87 -11.58
C VAL A 130 -4.46 7.47 -10.20
N VAL A 131 -3.91 8.70 -10.12
CA VAL A 131 -3.73 9.41 -8.84
C VAL A 131 -5.07 9.62 -8.13
N SER A 132 -6.09 10.05 -8.86
CA SER A 132 -7.46 10.21 -8.33
C SER A 132 -8.03 8.89 -7.83
N LEU A 133 -7.84 7.79 -8.55
CA LEU A 133 -8.31 6.46 -8.14
C LEU A 133 -7.60 5.98 -6.85
N ILE A 134 -6.29 6.17 -6.73
CA ILE A 134 -5.54 5.87 -5.51
C ILE A 134 -6.06 6.71 -4.34
N HIS A 135 -6.29 8.01 -4.56
CA HIS A 135 -6.85 8.90 -3.55
C HIS A 135 -8.24 8.43 -3.08
N LYS A 136 -9.09 7.97 -4.00
CA LYS A 136 -10.39 7.37 -3.66
C LYS A 136 -10.26 6.10 -2.82
N TYR A 137 -9.26 5.25 -3.09
CA TYR A 137 -9.00 4.07 -2.27
C TYR A 137 -8.57 4.42 -0.84
N LEU A 138 -7.73 5.43 -0.67
CA LEU A 138 -7.30 5.91 0.65
C LEU A 138 -8.49 6.44 1.47
N ARG A 139 -9.47 7.04 0.79
CA ARG A 139 -10.67 7.66 1.38
C ARG A 139 -11.92 6.79 1.32
N SER A 140 -11.84 5.52 0.91
CA SER A 140 -13.02 4.68 0.72
C SER A 140 -13.74 4.36 2.04
N GLY A 141 -13.10 4.61 3.17
CA GLY A 141 -13.65 4.42 4.50
C GLY A 141 -13.62 2.96 4.93
N ILE A 142 -14.11 2.73 6.14
CA ILE A 142 -14.11 1.42 6.79
C ILE A 142 -15.56 1.09 7.15
N MET A 143 -15.96 -0.16 6.89
CA MET A 143 -17.22 -0.72 7.37
C MET A 143 -16.92 -1.52 8.64
N ASN A 144 -17.41 -1.03 9.78
CA ASN A 144 -17.19 -1.61 11.10
C ASN A 144 -18.53 -1.98 11.73
N HIS A 145 -18.81 -3.28 11.89
CA HIS A 145 -20.08 -3.79 12.42
C HIS A 145 -21.34 -3.16 11.76
N GLY A 146 -21.30 -2.92 10.45
CA GLY A 146 -22.39 -2.31 9.69
C GLY A 146 -22.46 -0.78 9.76
N MET A 147 -21.55 -0.14 10.51
CA MET A 147 -21.39 1.31 10.54
C MET A 147 -20.25 1.77 9.63
N PHE A 148 -20.51 2.84 8.88
CA PHE A 148 -19.50 3.47 8.03
C PHE A 148 -18.65 4.45 8.84
N GLU A 149 -17.34 4.30 8.77
CA GLU A 149 -16.35 5.20 9.35
C GLU A 149 -15.51 5.82 8.23
N ALA A 150 -15.41 7.15 8.24
CA ALA A 150 -14.61 7.87 7.25
C ALA A 150 -13.11 7.72 7.53
N SER A 151 -12.34 7.36 6.51
CA SER A 151 -10.87 7.32 6.56
C SER A 151 -10.30 8.70 6.22
N ARG A 152 -9.72 9.39 7.22
CA ARG A 152 -9.10 10.72 7.05
C ARG A 152 -7.59 10.66 6.89
N GLU A 153 -6.96 9.60 7.39
CA GLU A 153 -5.53 9.32 7.35
C GLU A 153 -5.30 7.81 7.34
N GLY A 154 -4.07 7.40 7.03
CA GLY A 154 -3.68 6.01 6.95
C GLY A 154 -3.97 5.34 5.62
N THR A 155 -3.48 4.11 5.45
CA THR A 155 -3.77 3.26 4.29
C THR A 155 -4.33 1.93 4.80
N PRO A 156 -5.38 1.39 4.18
CA PRO A 156 -6.03 0.19 4.69
C PRO A 156 -5.05 -1.00 4.69
N GLN A 157 -4.82 -1.57 5.86
CA GLN A 157 -3.94 -2.73 6.03
C GLN A 157 -4.66 -3.99 5.52
N GLY A 158 -4.33 -4.44 4.31
CA GLY A 158 -5.01 -5.56 3.65
C GLY A 158 -5.28 -5.35 2.15
N GLY A 159 -5.11 -4.13 1.65
CA GLY A 159 -5.12 -3.83 0.23
C GLY A 159 -3.84 -4.32 -0.47
N PRO A 160 -3.91 -4.97 -1.65
CA PRO A 160 -2.72 -5.35 -2.43
C PRO A 160 -1.82 -4.17 -2.81
N LEU A 161 -2.37 -2.96 -2.87
CA LEU A 161 -1.65 -1.74 -3.20
C LEU A 161 -0.96 -1.08 -1.99
N SER A 162 -1.46 -1.30 -0.77
CA SER A 162 -0.99 -0.58 0.43
C SER A 162 0.51 -0.75 0.72
N PRO A 163 1.12 -1.94 0.57
CA PRO A 163 2.56 -2.09 0.80
C PRO A 163 3.42 -1.29 -0.18
N LEU A 164 3.02 -1.20 -1.46
CA LEU A 164 3.75 -0.41 -2.45
C LEU A 164 3.68 1.08 -2.11
N LEU A 165 2.50 1.59 -1.75
CA LEU A 165 2.31 2.99 -1.34
C LEU A 165 3.17 3.34 -0.12
N SER A 166 3.29 2.39 0.82
CA SER A 166 4.16 2.53 2.00
C SER A 166 5.62 2.70 1.61
N ASN A 167 6.11 1.82 0.72
CA ASN A 167 7.47 1.92 0.21
C ASN A 167 7.71 3.21 -0.58
N ILE A 168 6.72 3.69 -1.35
CA ILE A 168 6.83 4.98 -2.07
C ILE A 168 7.02 6.14 -1.09
N MET A 169 6.28 6.15 0.01
CA MET A 169 6.42 7.19 1.04
C MET A 169 7.77 7.10 1.75
N LEU A 170 8.16 5.88 2.18
CA LEU A 170 9.41 5.66 2.90
C LEU A 170 10.66 5.80 2.03
N ASN A 171 10.52 5.70 0.71
CA ASN A 171 11.64 5.96 -0.20
C ASN A 171 12.11 7.42 -0.13
N GLU A 172 11.27 8.37 0.29
CA GLU A 172 11.72 9.73 0.55
C GLU A 172 12.65 9.79 1.77
N LEU A 173 12.39 8.98 2.81
CA LEU A 173 13.32 8.83 3.93
C LEU A 173 14.61 8.14 3.48
N ASP A 174 14.50 7.07 2.70
CA ASP A 174 15.68 6.34 2.20
C ASP A 174 16.63 7.27 1.42
N LYS A 175 16.10 8.22 0.64
CA LYS A 175 16.91 9.20 -0.11
C LYS A 175 17.64 10.20 0.79
N GLU A 176 17.06 10.57 1.93
CA GLU A 176 17.71 11.48 2.88
C GLU A 176 18.81 10.76 3.68
N LEU A 177 18.76 9.43 3.77
CA LEU A 177 19.73 8.60 4.49
C LEU A 177 20.90 8.10 3.61
N THR A 178 20.84 8.31 2.28
CA THR A 178 21.86 7.86 1.31
C THR A 178 22.55 9.01 0.63
#